data_AF-A0AB94IFY2-F1
#
_entry.id   AF-A0AB94IFY2-F1
#
_cell.length_a   1.000
_cell.length_b   1.000
_cell.length_c   1.000
_cell.angle_alpha   90.00
_cell.angle_beta   90.00
_cell.angle_gamma   90.00
#
_symmetry.space_group_name_H-M   'P 1'
#
loop_
_entity.id
_entity.type
_entity.pdbx_description
1 polymer ?
#
loop_
_entity_poly.entity_id
_entity_poly.type
_entity_poly.pdbx_seq_one_letter_code
_entity_poly.pdbx_strand_id
1 'polypeptide(L)'
;MNIKIKISTFIVIISLFLFLFPTIFSAHAYIKKSTPFEDEILEKAPTEVMIQFNESIQPTFNSIKVFDSQGNRVDKENGGVDPSQPAILKSGLKPNLPDGTYRIKWKAVSSDGHPVQGVIGFQVGAEVIDSTAGINETQGYTPKGDLIIIRWLQYISNACYLGLLFFYMLIVPKAIQDNRLVNNKFLRGIITSFVALFLSIMLSLPLEATIEAGLPWNEVLSFQFLGNIIGNTTFGQTWIFQVIILLTLGYMTSFIWMAEAIKRSVLWVCFCLGAGLLLTKAFTSHAATQINPLLTISMDFIHLLAASIWIGSLIGFVVLLPLRKNTETKEYFFLMIKRFSNWGITLVLLLTLTGVFSSLLHVPNASTLIQTDYGKVLSSKVILFLLMLLLAAVNFIKGKRDKNKGLKVSLWGELSIGLVILVISVVLTNLPTAMQSPGPFKETKTLIHGNQVTLSATPNIVGENLFEVSLKDRQGRAIKDVEQIHLTFTMLDMDMGEETVDLKKVAEGKYEAQGLHFTMAGHWDIHVHVLTKSLESIDTDFRCLVGSQ
;
A
#
# COMPACT_ATOMS: atom_id res chain seq x y z
N MET A 1 25.39 27.43 29.83
CA MET A 1 24.98 26.11 30.38
C MET A 1 23.58 25.64 29.92
N ASN A 2 22.59 26.53 29.75
CA ASN A 2 21.19 26.17 29.44
C ASN A 2 20.85 25.66 28.02
N ILE A 3 21.75 25.79 27.03
CA ILE A 3 21.47 25.36 25.64
C ILE A 3 21.83 23.87 25.45
N LYS A 4 22.93 23.40 26.04
CA LYS A 4 23.35 21.99 25.98
C LYS A 4 22.37 21.06 26.72
N ILE A 5 21.82 21.52 27.85
CA ILE A 5 20.81 20.76 28.62
C ILE A 5 19.52 20.62 27.80
N LYS A 6 19.05 21.68 27.11
CA LYS A 6 17.83 21.64 26.28
C LYS A 6 17.96 20.76 25.02
N ILE A 7 19.13 20.73 24.39
CA ILE A 7 19.41 19.84 23.26
C ILE A 7 19.52 18.38 23.74
N SER A 8 20.10 18.14 24.91
CA SER A 8 20.16 16.82 25.54
C SER A 8 18.77 16.28 25.88
N THR A 9 17.88 17.08 26.50
CA THR A 9 16.51 16.65 26.78
C THR A 9 15.70 16.38 25.52
N PHE A 10 15.92 17.15 24.45
CA PHE A 10 15.28 16.97 23.14
C PHE A 10 15.72 15.68 22.44
N ILE A 11 17.02 15.36 22.48
CA ILE A 11 17.57 14.10 21.99
C ILE A 11 17.03 12.94 22.82
N VAL A 12 16.96 13.07 24.15
CA VAL A 12 16.42 12.03 25.03
C VAL A 12 14.94 11.76 24.75
N ILE A 13 14.11 12.78 24.50
CA ILE A 13 12.69 12.58 24.17
C ILE A 13 12.54 11.93 22.78
N ILE A 14 13.30 12.38 21.77
CA ILE A 14 13.29 11.77 20.43
C ILE A 14 13.76 10.31 20.49
N SER A 15 14.82 10.03 21.25
CA SER A 15 15.31 8.66 21.48
C SER A 15 14.29 7.82 22.25
N LEU A 16 13.61 8.37 23.27
CA LEU A 16 12.56 7.64 24.00
C LEU A 16 11.39 7.26 23.08
N PHE A 17 11.05 8.13 22.13
CA PHE A 17 10.04 7.82 21.11
C PHE A 17 10.51 6.74 20.14
N LEU A 18 11.77 6.76 19.69
CA LEU A 18 12.32 5.72 18.81
C LEU A 18 12.37 4.32 19.45
N PHE A 19 12.40 4.22 20.79
CA PHE A 19 12.45 2.94 21.52
C PHE A 19 11.09 2.43 22.04
N LEU A 20 10.00 3.16 21.82
CA LEU A 20 8.64 2.74 22.23
C LEU A 20 7.84 2.02 21.14
N PHE A 21 8.46 1.72 19.99
CA PHE A 21 7.76 1.10 18.86
C PHE A 21 7.96 -0.43 18.81
N PRO A 22 6.93 -1.20 18.45
CA PRO A 22 7.05 -2.64 18.29
C PRO A 22 8.10 -2.97 17.22
N THR A 23 8.87 -4.02 17.47
CA THR A 23 9.85 -4.55 16.51
C THR A 23 9.14 -5.12 15.30
N ILE A 24 9.55 -4.68 14.12
CA ILE A 24 8.96 -5.13 12.85
C ILE A 24 9.63 -6.44 12.46
N PHE A 25 8.86 -7.53 12.49
CA PHE A 25 9.21 -8.77 11.80
C PHE A 25 8.54 -8.75 10.41
N SER A 26 9.17 -9.40 9.43
CA SER A 26 8.59 -9.65 8.09
C SER A 26 7.27 -10.40 8.25
N ALA A 27 6.16 -9.89 7.71
CA ALA A 27 4.84 -10.12 8.31
C ALA A 27 3.66 -10.30 7.33
N HIS A 28 3.91 -10.85 6.14
CA HIS A 28 2.80 -11.33 5.31
C HIS A 28 2.51 -12.81 5.61
N ALA A 29 1.29 -13.08 6.09
CA ALA A 29 0.85 -14.42 6.41
C ALA A 29 0.55 -15.21 5.13
N TYR A 30 1.46 -16.11 4.79
CA TYR A 30 1.32 -17.06 3.69
C TYR A 30 0.87 -18.42 4.22
N ILE A 31 0.02 -19.10 3.45
CA ILE A 31 -0.36 -20.48 3.77
C ILE A 31 0.89 -21.34 3.67
N LYS A 32 1.25 -21.97 4.79
CA LYS A 32 2.28 -23.00 4.86
C LYS A 32 1.69 -24.38 4.56
N LYS A 33 0.46 -24.62 5.03
CA LYS A 33 -0.23 -25.91 4.88
C LYS A 33 -1.73 -25.73 5.04
N SER A 34 -2.53 -26.49 4.29
CA SER A 34 -3.96 -26.66 4.54
C SER A 34 -4.29 -28.13 4.83
N THR A 35 -5.42 -28.37 5.49
CA THR A 35 -6.01 -29.69 5.68
C THR A 35 -7.53 -29.52 5.60
N PRO A 36 -8.18 -30.04 4.55
CA PRO A 36 -7.62 -30.73 3.38
C PRO A 36 -6.63 -29.88 2.58
N PHE A 37 -5.71 -30.55 1.87
CA PHE A 37 -4.90 -29.90 0.84
C PHE A 37 -5.78 -29.40 -0.29
N GLU A 38 -5.27 -28.43 -1.06
CA GLU A 38 -5.96 -27.94 -2.24
C GLU A 38 -6.14 -29.06 -3.26
N ASP A 39 -7.37 -29.19 -3.75
CA ASP A 39 -7.84 -30.24 -4.67
C ASP A 39 -7.65 -31.68 -4.16
N GLU A 40 -7.48 -31.84 -2.85
CA GLU A 40 -7.41 -33.16 -2.22
C GLU A 40 -8.74 -33.91 -2.39
N ILE A 41 -8.67 -35.15 -2.89
CA ILE A 41 -9.80 -36.06 -2.99
C ILE A 41 -9.77 -36.98 -1.78
N LEU A 42 -10.74 -36.80 -0.88
CA LEU A 42 -10.87 -37.58 0.34
C LEU A 42 -11.91 -38.69 0.17
N GLU A 43 -11.62 -39.90 0.66
CA GLU A 43 -12.62 -40.97 0.71
C GLU A 43 -13.78 -40.66 1.66
N LYS A 44 -13.52 -39.84 2.70
CA LYS A 44 -14.52 -39.45 3.71
C LYS A 44 -14.33 -37.99 4.09
N ALA A 45 -15.46 -37.32 4.35
CA ALA A 45 -15.46 -35.94 4.81
C ALA A 45 -14.67 -35.79 6.14
N PRO A 46 -13.78 -34.80 6.24
CA PRO A 46 -13.03 -34.56 7.47
C PRO A 46 -13.94 -33.97 8.54
N THR A 47 -13.54 -34.07 9.80
CA THR A 47 -14.30 -33.47 10.92
C THR A 47 -14.10 -31.96 11.05
N GLU A 48 -13.00 -31.46 10.51
CA GLU A 48 -12.61 -30.05 10.55
C GLU A 48 -11.77 -29.70 9.31
N VAL A 49 -11.71 -28.41 9.03
CA VAL A 49 -10.76 -27.81 8.08
C VAL A 49 -9.80 -26.91 8.82
N MET A 50 -8.55 -26.87 8.36
CA MET A 50 -7.46 -26.15 9.00
C MET A 50 -6.55 -25.51 7.95
N ILE A 51 -6.11 -24.28 8.22
CA ILE A 51 -5.11 -23.56 7.44
C ILE A 51 -4.02 -23.10 8.42
N GLN A 52 -2.79 -23.52 8.16
CA GLN A 52 -1.60 -23.12 8.89
C GLN A 52 -0.84 -22.08 8.06
N PHE A 53 -0.53 -20.95 8.69
CA PHE A 53 0.28 -19.89 8.11
C PHE A 53 1.74 -20.01 8.55
N ASN A 54 2.64 -19.36 7.82
CA ASN A 54 4.06 -19.24 8.16
C ASN A 54 4.32 -18.32 9.37
N GLU A 55 3.32 -17.54 9.79
CA GLU A 55 3.36 -16.63 10.94
C GLU A 55 2.03 -16.59 11.70
N SER A 56 2.02 -15.92 12.84
CA SER A 56 0.79 -15.64 13.59
C SER A 56 -0.15 -14.71 12.82
N ILE A 57 -1.45 -14.99 12.87
CA ILE A 57 -2.51 -14.13 12.35
C ILE A 57 -3.28 -13.46 13.49
N GLN A 58 -3.90 -12.32 13.22
CA GLN A 58 -4.66 -11.60 14.22
C GLN A 58 -5.90 -12.40 14.64
N PRO A 59 -6.20 -12.47 15.95
CA PRO A 59 -7.30 -13.27 16.47
C PRO A 59 -8.68 -12.70 16.12
N THR A 60 -8.74 -11.45 15.66
CA THR A 60 -9.98 -10.78 15.19
C THR A 60 -9.91 -10.55 13.67
N PHE A 61 -11.06 -10.38 13.01
CA PHE A 61 -11.17 -10.15 11.55
C PHE A 61 -10.72 -11.30 10.64
N ASN A 62 -10.57 -12.49 11.21
CA ASN A 62 -10.46 -13.74 10.47
C ASN A 62 -11.85 -14.35 10.22
N SER A 63 -11.93 -15.15 9.17
CA SER A 63 -13.11 -15.92 8.80
C SER A 63 -12.64 -17.19 8.12
N ILE A 64 -13.24 -18.32 8.47
CA ILE A 64 -13.10 -19.57 7.72
C ILE A 64 -14.48 -20.20 7.63
N LYS A 65 -14.95 -20.37 6.40
CA LYS A 65 -16.31 -20.83 6.08
C LYS A 65 -16.22 -21.89 5.01
N VAL A 66 -17.04 -22.93 5.11
CA VAL A 66 -17.02 -24.04 4.15
C VAL A 66 -18.35 -24.14 3.45
N PHE A 67 -18.31 -24.23 2.11
CA PHE A 67 -19.47 -24.29 1.25
C PHE A 67 -19.46 -25.56 0.40
N ASP A 68 -20.64 -26.11 0.12
CA ASP A 68 -20.82 -27.18 -0.86
C ASP A 68 -20.91 -26.62 -2.31
N SER A 69 -21.09 -27.52 -3.28
CA SER A 69 -21.26 -27.18 -4.70
C SER A 69 -22.52 -26.35 -4.98
N GLN A 70 -23.54 -26.45 -4.14
CA GLN A 70 -24.78 -25.68 -4.24
C GLN A 70 -24.69 -24.30 -3.56
N GLY A 71 -23.56 -24.00 -2.90
CA GLY A 71 -23.34 -22.75 -2.18
C GLY A 71 -23.92 -22.71 -0.77
N ASN A 72 -24.37 -23.85 -0.23
CA ASN A 72 -24.84 -23.94 1.16
C ASN A 72 -23.66 -23.99 2.12
N ARG A 73 -23.81 -23.36 3.29
CA ARG A 73 -22.79 -23.38 4.35
C ARG A 73 -22.83 -24.70 5.12
N VAL A 74 -21.70 -25.42 5.13
CA VAL A 74 -21.56 -26.76 5.71
C VAL A 74 -20.62 -26.82 6.94
N ASP A 75 -20.05 -25.69 7.37
CA ASP A 75 -19.32 -25.59 8.64
C ASP A 75 -20.24 -25.41 9.86
N LYS A 76 -19.68 -25.64 11.05
CA LYS A 76 -20.34 -25.50 12.37
C LYS A 76 -20.43 -24.05 12.86
N GLU A 77 -20.00 -23.09 12.06
CA GLU A 77 -19.96 -21.66 12.39
C GLU A 77 -19.07 -21.31 13.59
N ASN A 78 -18.15 -22.19 13.95
CA ASN A 78 -17.19 -22.03 15.04
C ASN A 78 -15.77 -21.74 14.53
N GLY A 79 -15.68 -21.15 13.33
CA GLY A 79 -14.40 -20.81 12.70
C GLY A 79 -13.63 -19.75 13.48
N GLY A 80 -12.32 -19.97 13.68
CA GLY A 80 -11.48 -19.01 14.38
C GLY A 80 -10.01 -19.41 14.45
N VAL A 81 -9.18 -18.48 14.93
CA VAL A 81 -7.76 -18.72 15.20
C VAL A 81 -7.61 -19.66 16.40
N ASP A 82 -6.72 -20.63 16.30
CA ASP A 82 -6.40 -21.53 17.41
C ASP A 82 -5.75 -20.74 18.56
N PRO A 83 -6.34 -20.69 19.78
CA PRO A 83 -5.79 -19.94 20.90
C PRO A 83 -4.41 -20.42 21.36
N SER A 84 -4.08 -21.69 21.11
CA SER A 84 -2.78 -22.29 21.44
C SER A 84 -1.74 -22.13 20.34
N GLN A 85 -2.19 -21.92 19.10
CA GLN A 85 -1.33 -21.76 17.92
C GLN A 85 -1.85 -20.62 17.02
N PRO A 86 -1.45 -19.36 17.28
CA PRO A 86 -1.96 -18.19 16.57
C PRO A 86 -1.70 -18.16 15.06
N ALA A 87 -0.93 -19.10 14.52
CA ALA A 87 -0.70 -19.29 13.09
C ALA A 87 -1.71 -20.24 12.43
N ILE A 88 -2.70 -20.76 13.17
CA ILE A 88 -3.66 -21.74 12.65
C ILE A 88 -5.07 -21.15 12.67
N LEU A 89 -5.75 -21.20 11.52
CA LEU A 89 -7.16 -20.90 11.34
C LEU A 89 -7.94 -22.19 11.10
N LYS A 90 -8.97 -22.48 11.88
CA LYS A 90 -9.71 -23.75 11.76
C LYS A 90 -11.21 -23.60 11.92
N SER A 91 -11.98 -24.52 11.34
CA SER A 91 -13.43 -24.61 11.48
C SER A 91 -13.89 -26.06 11.51
N GLY A 92 -14.83 -26.39 12.38
CA GLY A 92 -15.44 -27.72 12.40
C GLY A 92 -16.46 -27.89 11.27
N LEU A 93 -16.51 -29.08 10.67
CA LEU A 93 -17.52 -29.43 9.67
C LEU A 93 -18.73 -30.12 10.31
N LYS A 94 -19.91 -29.95 9.68
CA LYS A 94 -21.11 -30.72 10.03
C LYS A 94 -20.86 -32.22 9.76
N PRO A 95 -21.42 -33.13 10.57
CA PRO A 95 -21.25 -34.57 10.35
C PRO A 95 -21.98 -35.03 9.08
N ASN A 96 -21.50 -36.13 8.48
CA ASN A 96 -22.12 -36.80 7.33
C ASN A 96 -22.33 -35.89 6.11
N LEU A 97 -21.30 -35.12 5.75
CA LEU A 97 -21.33 -34.40 4.48
C LEU A 97 -21.43 -35.40 3.32
N PRO A 98 -22.31 -35.16 2.33
CA PRO A 98 -22.43 -36.02 1.16
C PRO A 98 -21.16 -36.01 0.31
N ASP A 99 -21.06 -36.92 -0.65
CA ASP A 99 -20.00 -36.87 -1.65
C ASP A 99 -20.21 -35.65 -2.56
N GLY A 100 -19.11 -34.98 -2.92
CA GLY A 100 -19.11 -33.79 -3.76
C GLY A 100 -17.92 -32.86 -3.53
N THR A 101 -17.95 -31.72 -4.23
CA THR A 101 -16.91 -30.69 -4.15
C THR A 101 -17.25 -29.65 -3.09
N TYR A 102 -16.23 -29.25 -2.34
CA TYR A 102 -16.30 -28.30 -1.24
C TYR A 102 -15.29 -27.17 -1.42
N ARG A 103 -15.60 -26.01 -0.83
CA ARG A 103 -14.75 -24.82 -0.88
C ARG A 103 -14.60 -24.21 0.51
N ILE A 104 -13.37 -24.03 0.95
CA ILE A 104 -12.99 -23.32 2.16
C ILE A 104 -12.73 -21.87 1.78
N LYS A 105 -13.69 -20.97 2.06
CA LYS A 105 -13.47 -19.52 1.93
C LYS A 105 -12.87 -19.00 3.21
N TRP A 106 -11.68 -18.40 3.13
CA TRP A 106 -10.97 -17.90 4.28
C TRP A 106 -10.54 -16.44 4.11
N LYS A 107 -10.45 -15.75 5.25
CA LYS A 107 -9.89 -14.42 5.41
C LYS A 107 -9.08 -14.45 6.70
N ALA A 108 -7.87 -13.91 6.67
CA ALA A 108 -7.06 -13.68 7.85
C ALA A 108 -6.44 -12.29 7.76
N VAL A 109 -5.99 -11.75 8.89
CA VAL A 109 -5.20 -10.52 8.91
C VAL A 109 -3.85 -10.93 9.47
N SER A 110 -2.78 -10.70 8.72
CA SER A 110 -1.42 -11.01 9.17
C SER A 110 -1.04 -10.15 10.37
N SER A 111 0.04 -10.52 11.06
CA SER A 111 0.50 -9.76 12.23
C SER A 111 0.85 -8.30 11.87
N ASP A 112 1.19 -7.98 10.61
CA ASP A 112 1.38 -6.59 10.16
C ASP A 112 0.10 -5.80 9.84
N GLY A 113 -1.08 -6.43 9.91
CA GLY A 113 -2.36 -5.75 9.63
C GLY A 113 -2.84 -5.83 8.20
N HIS A 114 -2.16 -6.53 7.29
CA HIS A 114 -2.68 -6.73 5.94
C HIS A 114 -3.73 -7.86 5.92
N PRO A 115 -4.93 -7.61 5.37
CA PRO A 115 -5.89 -8.68 5.14
C PRO A 115 -5.41 -9.56 3.98
N VAL A 116 -5.38 -10.86 4.21
CA VAL A 116 -5.19 -11.91 3.20
C VAL A 116 -6.46 -12.74 3.13
N GLN A 117 -6.84 -13.18 1.94
CA GLN A 117 -8.04 -13.99 1.75
C GLN A 117 -7.85 -14.96 0.59
N GLY A 118 -8.60 -16.04 0.59
CA GLY A 118 -8.51 -17.04 -0.47
C GLY A 118 -9.61 -18.08 -0.39
N VAL A 119 -9.57 -19.01 -1.33
CA VAL A 119 -10.46 -20.15 -1.41
C VAL A 119 -9.61 -21.40 -1.61
N ILE A 120 -9.86 -22.46 -0.84
CA ILE A 120 -9.23 -23.77 -1.05
C ILE A 120 -10.33 -24.76 -1.43
N GLY A 121 -10.21 -25.37 -2.61
CA GLY A 121 -11.09 -26.45 -3.06
C GLY A 121 -10.67 -27.80 -2.47
N PHE A 122 -11.63 -28.68 -2.20
CA PHE A 122 -11.37 -30.10 -1.92
C PHE A 122 -12.59 -30.95 -2.30
N GLN A 123 -12.41 -32.26 -2.46
CA GLN A 123 -13.46 -33.19 -2.85
C GLN A 123 -13.63 -34.30 -1.80
N VAL A 124 -14.86 -34.75 -1.61
CA VAL A 124 -15.20 -35.95 -0.84
C VAL A 124 -15.89 -36.94 -1.77
N GLY A 125 -15.42 -38.19 -1.80
CA GLY A 125 -16.00 -39.25 -2.63
C GLY A 125 -15.56 -39.23 -4.10
N ALA A 126 -16.01 -40.24 -4.85
CA ALA A 126 -15.45 -40.61 -6.16
C ALA A 126 -16.22 -40.06 -7.39
N GLU A 127 -17.23 -39.23 -7.22
CA GLU A 127 -18.01 -38.69 -8.36
C GLU A 127 -17.48 -37.34 -8.86
N VAL A 128 -17.10 -37.29 -10.14
CA VAL A 128 -16.79 -36.07 -10.88
C VAL A 128 -18.10 -35.46 -11.38
N ILE A 129 -18.48 -34.29 -10.85
CA ILE A 129 -19.56 -33.47 -11.43
C ILE A 129 -19.05 -32.03 -11.60
N ASP A 130 -18.84 -31.68 -12.87
CA ASP A 130 -18.82 -30.36 -13.50
C ASP A 130 -18.13 -29.20 -12.74
N SER A 131 -16.83 -29.03 -13.00
CA SER A 131 -15.95 -27.96 -12.49
C SER A 131 -16.26 -26.54 -13.02
N THR A 132 -17.52 -26.21 -13.33
CA THR A 132 -17.90 -24.92 -13.95
C THR A 132 -18.75 -24.01 -13.07
N ALA A 133 -18.87 -24.29 -11.77
CA ALA A 133 -19.53 -23.38 -10.82
C ALA A 133 -18.60 -22.21 -10.42
N GLY A 134 -18.54 -21.22 -11.31
CA GLY A 134 -17.84 -19.94 -11.23
C GLY A 134 -17.29 -19.52 -9.85
N ILE A 135 -15.96 -19.49 -9.77
CA ILE A 135 -15.21 -18.87 -8.69
C ILE A 135 -15.30 -17.36 -8.94
N ASN A 136 -16.29 -16.70 -8.30
CA ASN A 136 -16.30 -15.24 -8.29
C ASN A 136 -15.08 -14.76 -7.51
N GLU A 137 -14.13 -14.26 -8.28
CA GLU A 137 -12.92 -13.52 -7.95
C GLU A 137 -12.95 -12.86 -6.55
N THR A 138 -11.87 -13.07 -5.81
CA THR A 138 -11.48 -12.21 -4.68
C THR A 138 -11.15 -10.81 -5.22
N GLN A 139 -12.19 -10.03 -5.50
CA GLN A 139 -12.05 -8.61 -5.87
C GLN A 139 -11.36 -7.88 -4.72
N GLY A 140 -10.15 -7.39 -4.96
CA GLY A 140 -9.43 -6.53 -4.05
C GLY A 140 -10.28 -5.33 -3.63
N TYR A 141 -10.07 -4.82 -2.41
CA TYR A 141 -10.84 -3.70 -1.89
C TYR A 141 -10.67 -2.46 -2.79
N THR A 142 -11.76 -2.00 -3.42
CA THR A 142 -11.77 -0.75 -4.15
C THR A 142 -11.92 0.43 -3.17
N PRO A 143 -11.02 1.43 -3.18
CA PRO A 143 -11.12 2.57 -2.29
C PRO A 143 -12.45 3.30 -2.42
N LYS A 144 -13.23 3.31 -1.34
CA LYS A 144 -14.49 4.06 -1.25
C LYS A 144 -14.22 5.55 -0.98
N GLY A 145 -15.22 6.40 -1.26
CA GLY A 145 -15.09 7.85 -1.13
C GLY A 145 -14.78 8.34 0.30
N ASP A 146 -15.28 7.64 1.31
CA ASP A 146 -14.98 7.89 2.72
C ASP A 146 -13.50 7.71 3.06
N LEU A 147 -12.89 6.61 2.58
CA LEU A 147 -11.45 6.39 2.71
C LEU A 147 -10.65 7.54 2.08
N ILE A 148 -11.00 7.90 0.83
CA ILE A 148 -10.30 8.95 0.10
C ILE A 148 -10.37 10.27 0.87
N ILE A 149 -11.55 10.66 1.33
CA ILE A 149 -11.78 11.92 2.04
C ILE A 149 -11.03 11.96 3.37
N ILE A 150 -11.16 10.92 4.20
CA ILE A 150 -10.57 10.91 5.55
C ILE A 150 -9.03 10.87 5.46
N ARG A 151 -8.46 10.02 4.60
CA ARG A 151 -6.99 9.94 4.44
C ARG A 151 -6.44 11.20 3.76
N TRP A 152 -7.16 11.78 2.79
CA TRP A 152 -6.75 13.05 2.20
C TRP A 152 -6.77 14.17 3.24
N LEU A 153 -7.82 14.25 4.08
CA LEU A 153 -7.91 15.18 5.20
C LEU A 153 -6.73 15.00 6.17
N GLN A 154 -6.34 13.77 6.47
CA GLN A 154 -5.19 13.46 7.32
C GLN A 154 -3.86 13.94 6.71
N TYR A 155 -3.63 13.70 5.41
CA TYR A 155 -2.41 14.18 4.74
C TYR A 155 -2.35 15.70 4.60
N ILE A 156 -3.45 16.34 4.21
CA ILE A 156 -3.46 17.81 4.06
C ILE A 156 -3.39 18.52 5.40
N SER A 157 -4.03 18.01 6.45
CA SER A 157 -3.97 18.61 7.79
C SER A 157 -2.57 18.47 8.40
N ASN A 158 -1.90 17.32 8.25
CA ASN A 158 -0.49 17.16 8.63
C ASN A 158 0.43 18.10 7.83
N ALA A 159 0.26 18.18 6.51
CA ALA A 159 1.04 19.07 5.66
C ALA A 159 0.86 20.53 6.06
N CYS A 160 -0.38 20.97 6.28
CA CYS A 160 -0.69 22.30 6.80
C CYS A 160 -0.02 22.53 8.16
N TYR A 161 -0.19 21.63 9.12
CA TYR A 161 0.31 21.83 10.48
C TYR A 161 1.84 21.94 10.51
N LEU A 162 2.56 20.96 9.94
CA LEU A 162 4.02 20.93 9.91
C LEU A 162 4.61 22.02 9.02
N GLY A 163 4.05 22.19 7.82
CA GLY A 163 4.57 23.17 6.87
C GLY A 163 4.31 24.60 7.33
N LEU A 164 3.17 24.92 7.98
CA LEU A 164 2.95 26.25 8.56
C LEU A 164 3.88 26.52 9.74
N LEU A 165 4.12 25.54 10.62
CA LEU A 165 5.10 25.67 11.71
C LEU A 165 6.50 25.94 11.16
N PHE A 166 6.96 25.12 10.20
CA PHE A 166 8.24 25.29 9.54
C PHE A 166 8.36 26.65 8.87
N PHE A 167 7.35 27.03 8.08
CA PHE A 167 7.31 28.29 7.35
C PHE A 167 7.37 29.49 8.31
N TYR A 168 6.54 29.47 9.35
CA TYR A 168 6.52 30.52 10.37
C TYR A 168 7.86 30.63 11.10
N MET A 169 8.48 29.51 11.49
CA MET A 169 9.72 29.50 12.28
C MET A 169 10.99 29.85 11.49
N LEU A 170 11.10 29.39 10.25
CA LEU A 170 12.35 29.42 9.48
C LEU A 170 12.31 30.40 8.30
N ILE A 171 11.13 30.65 7.73
CA ILE A 171 10.99 31.44 6.51
C ILE A 171 10.55 32.88 6.84
N VAL A 172 9.48 33.04 7.62
CA VAL A 172 8.90 34.35 7.96
C VAL A 172 9.89 35.18 8.80
N PRO A 173 10.25 36.40 8.38
CA PRO A 173 11.11 37.30 9.17
C PRO A 173 10.43 37.80 10.45
N LYS A 174 11.19 38.02 11.52
CA LYS A 174 10.66 38.53 12.81
C LYS A 174 9.81 39.80 12.66
N ALA A 175 10.27 40.77 11.86
CA ALA A 175 9.53 42.01 11.59
C ALA A 175 8.11 41.78 11.02
N ILE A 176 7.89 40.67 10.30
CA ILE A 176 6.56 40.27 9.80
C ILE A 176 5.80 39.45 10.83
N GLN A 177 6.49 38.67 11.67
CA GLN A 177 5.87 37.94 12.80
C GLN A 177 5.31 38.91 13.86
N ASP A 178 5.99 40.04 14.09
CA ASP A 178 5.55 41.07 15.03
C ASP A 178 4.26 41.79 14.56
N ASN A 179 3.89 41.64 13.27
CA ASN A 179 2.61 42.13 12.77
C ASN A 179 1.46 41.23 13.28
N ARG A 180 0.63 41.80 14.17
CA ARG A 180 -0.50 41.11 14.81
C ARG A 180 -1.47 40.44 13.82
N LEU A 181 -1.74 41.04 12.66
CA LEU A 181 -2.65 40.45 11.67
C LEU A 181 -2.03 39.20 11.01
N VAL A 182 -0.73 39.25 10.70
CA VAL A 182 0.00 38.13 10.11
C VAL A 182 0.13 37.00 11.13
N ASN A 183 0.55 37.33 12.35
CA ASN A 183 0.64 36.36 13.45
C ASN A 183 -0.70 35.64 13.68
N ASN A 184 -1.79 36.40 13.83
CA ASN A 184 -3.12 35.82 14.04
C ASN A 184 -3.58 34.91 12.90
N LYS A 185 -3.22 35.22 11.64
CA LYS A 185 -3.53 34.36 10.50
C LYS A 185 -2.77 33.03 10.57
N PHE A 186 -1.48 33.05 10.89
CA PHE A 186 -0.71 31.81 11.05
C PHE A 186 -1.19 30.99 12.23
N LEU A 187 -1.47 31.63 13.37
CA LEU A 187 -2.01 30.96 14.55
C LEU A 187 -3.33 30.26 14.25
N ARG A 188 -4.27 30.97 13.60
CA ARG A 188 -5.54 30.37 13.15
C ARG A 188 -5.30 29.22 12.17
N GLY A 189 -4.36 29.35 11.24
CA GLY A 189 -3.98 28.27 10.32
C GLY A 189 -3.46 27.03 11.05
N ILE A 190 -2.53 27.21 12.00
CA ILE A 190 -1.99 26.12 12.81
C ILE A 190 -3.11 25.45 13.63
N ILE A 191 -3.97 26.20 14.31
CA ILE A 191 -5.07 25.66 15.11
C ILE A 191 -6.09 24.93 14.24
N THR A 192 -6.51 25.52 13.12
CA THR A 192 -7.46 24.87 12.20
C THR A 192 -6.89 23.59 11.60
N SER A 193 -5.60 23.58 11.24
CA SER A 193 -4.92 22.37 10.79
C SER A 193 -4.82 21.31 11.88
N PHE A 194 -4.60 21.70 13.14
CA PHE A 194 -4.63 20.78 14.28
C PHE A 194 -6.01 20.17 14.51
N VAL A 195 -7.08 20.97 14.46
CA VAL A 195 -8.46 20.49 14.62
C VAL A 195 -8.83 19.51 13.49
N ALA A 196 -8.45 19.84 12.25
CA ALA A 196 -8.65 18.95 11.11
C ALA A 196 -7.85 17.64 11.26
N LEU A 197 -6.61 17.72 11.73
CA LEU A 197 -5.76 16.57 12.01
C LEU A 197 -6.36 15.70 13.11
N PHE A 198 -6.82 16.32 14.20
CA PHE A 198 -7.50 15.65 15.30
C PHE A 198 -8.71 14.86 14.80
N LEU A 199 -9.60 15.53 14.07
CA LEU A 199 -10.79 14.89 13.51
C LEU A 199 -10.42 13.73 12.58
N SER A 200 -9.42 13.90 11.71
CA SER A 200 -9.00 12.86 10.77
C SER A 200 -8.45 11.61 11.46
N ILE A 201 -7.67 11.77 12.53
CA ILE A 201 -7.13 10.64 13.31
C ILE A 201 -8.25 9.99 14.13
N MET A 202 -9.20 10.74 14.68
CA MET A 202 -10.35 10.13 15.38
C MET A 202 -11.21 9.31 14.42
N LEU A 203 -11.38 9.76 13.17
CA LEU A 203 -12.14 9.05 12.15
C LEU A 203 -11.38 7.87 11.52
N SER A 204 -10.06 7.76 11.70
CA SER A 204 -9.28 6.68 11.07
C SER A 204 -9.56 5.31 11.68
N LEU A 205 -9.87 5.23 12.97
CA LEU A 205 -10.20 3.97 13.63
C LEU A 205 -11.51 3.35 13.14
N PRO A 206 -12.66 4.06 13.15
CA PRO A 206 -13.88 3.50 12.60
C PRO A 206 -13.80 3.27 11.08
N LEU A 207 -13.00 4.06 10.35
CA LEU A 207 -12.73 3.79 8.94
C LEU A 207 -11.98 2.45 8.75
N GLU A 208 -10.94 2.19 9.54
CA GLU A 208 -10.22 0.92 9.45
C GLU A 208 -11.16 -0.24 9.79
N ALA A 209 -12.01 -0.06 10.80
CA ALA A 209 -13.03 -1.03 11.17
C ALA A 209 -14.03 -1.33 10.04
N THR A 210 -14.44 -0.36 9.21
CA THR A 210 -15.29 -0.63 8.04
C THR A 210 -14.56 -1.40 6.95
N ILE A 211 -13.26 -1.13 6.75
CA ILE A 211 -12.42 -1.79 5.74
C ILE A 211 -12.18 -3.25 6.14
N GLU A 212 -11.76 -3.49 7.39
CA GLU A 212 -11.43 -4.83 7.87
C GLU A 212 -12.67 -5.70 8.01
N ALA A 213 -13.77 -5.16 8.52
CA ALA A 213 -15.00 -5.92 8.74
C ALA A 213 -15.90 -6.03 7.51
N GLY A 214 -15.74 -5.15 6.53
CA GLY A 214 -16.67 -5.02 5.40
C GLY A 214 -18.06 -4.51 5.80
N LEU A 215 -18.20 -3.93 7.01
CA LEU A 215 -19.46 -3.46 7.57
C LEU A 215 -19.67 -1.95 7.35
N PRO A 216 -20.92 -1.46 7.32
CA PRO A 216 -21.22 -0.04 7.21
C PRO A 216 -20.92 0.72 8.53
N TRP A 217 -20.79 2.04 8.42
CA TRP A 217 -20.40 2.94 9.53
C TRP A 217 -21.27 2.81 10.79
N ASN A 218 -22.57 2.57 10.65
CA ASN A 218 -23.50 2.45 11.77
C ASN A 218 -23.24 1.22 12.66
N GLU A 219 -22.64 0.17 12.10
CA GLU A 219 -22.40 -1.10 12.82
C GLU A 219 -21.04 -1.10 13.52
N VAL A 220 -20.04 -0.43 12.93
CA VAL A 220 -18.66 -0.43 13.46
C VAL A 220 -18.43 0.58 14.59
N LEU A 221 -19.34 1.54 14.79
CA LEU A 221 -19.23 2.58 15.83
C LEU A 221 -19.58 2.08 17.25
N SER A 222 -19.92 0.80 17.41
CA SER A 222 -20.19 0.24 18.74
C SER A 222 -18.92 0.19 19.60
N PHE A 223 -19.06 0.54 20.88
CA PHE A 223 -17.92 0.59 21.81
C PHE A 223 -17.19 -0.75 21.93
N GLN A 224 -17.94 -1.85 21.94
CA GLN A 224 -17.38 -3.20 22.00
C GLN A 224 -16.53 -3.52 20.76
N PHE A 225 -16.98 -3.11 19.57
CA PHE A 225 -16.27 -3.39 18.33
C PHE A 225 -14.99 -2.57 18.20
N LEU A 226 -15.06 -1.26 18.48
CA LEU A 226 -13.88 -0.40 18.51
C LEU A 226 -12.89 -0.85 19.60
N GLY A 227 -13.39 -1.30 20.76
CA GLY A 227 -12.57 -1.89 21.80
C GLY A 227 -11.82 -3.15 21.34
N ASN A 228 -12.47 -4.02 20.57
CA ASN A 228 -11.84 -5.20 19.99
C ASN A 228 -10.76 -4.82 18.95
N ILE A 229 -11.02 -3.85 18.07
CA ILE A 229 -10.00 -3.34 17.14
C ILE A 229 -8.79 -2.84 17.92
N ILE A 230 -9.00 -1.98 18.93
CA ILE A 230 -7.93 -1.39 19.74
C ILE A 230 -7.11 -2.46 20.46
N GLY A 231 -7.77 -3.46 21.06
CA GLY A 231 -7.11 -4.48 21.87
C GLY A 231 -6.40 -5.57 21.05
N ASN A 232 -6.94 -5.93 19.89
CA ASN A 232 -6.55 -7.14 19.18
C ASN A 232 -5.86 -6.89 17.83
N THR A 233 -5.76 -5.64 17.37
CA THR A 233 -5.12 -5.30 16.10
C THR A 233 -3.88 -4.43 16.29
N THR A 234 -2.90 -4.59 15.41
CA THR A 234 -1.69 -3.73 15.38
C THR A 234 -2.01 -2.30 14.97
N PHE A 235 -3.02 -2.11 14.11
CA PHE A 235 -3.55 -0.79 13.77
C PHE A 235 -4.11 -0.09 15.01
N GLY A 236 -4.94 -0.78 15.79
CA GLY A 236 -5.54 -0.27 17.02
C GLY A 236 -4.50 0.17 18.06
N GLN A 237 -3.45 -0.63 18.24
CA GLN A 237 -2.32 -0.27 19.11
C GLN A 237 -1.57 0.98 18.60
N THR A 238 -1.30 1.06 17.30
CA THR A 238 -0.67 2.24 16.69
C THR A 238 -1.54 3.49 16.82
N TRP A 239 -2.86 3.32 16.71
CA TRP A 239 -3.83 4.40 16.87
C TRP A 239 -3.81 4.96 18.30
N ILE A 240 -3.65 4.13 19.34
CA ILE A 240 -3.45 4.63 20.72
C ILE A 240 -2.22 5.55 20.79
N PHE A 241 -1.08 5.15 20.20
CA PHE A 241 0.11 6.00 20.18
C PHE A 241 -0.14 7.31 19.45
N GLN A 242 -0.86 7.27 18.32
CA GLN A 242 -1.27 8.48 17.59
C GLN A 242 -2.14 9.39 18.46
N VAL A 243 -3.10 8.86 19.19
CA VAL A 243 -3.96 9.62 20.12
C VAL A 243 -3.13 10.27 21.22
N ILE A 244 -2.19 9.53 21.83
CA ILE A 244 -1.32 10.07 22.88
C ILE A 244 -0.47 11.24 22.34
N ILE A 245 0.16 11.06 21.19
CA ILE A 245 0.94 12.12 20.53
C ILE A 245 0.04 13.31 20.18
N LEU A 246 -1.17 13.05 19.67
CA LEU A 246 -2.14 14.07 19.27
C LEU A 246 -2.67 14.88 20.46
N LEU A 247 -2.95 14.24 21.59
CA LEU A 247 -3.36 14.92 22.83
C LEU A 247 -2.21 15.78 23.38
N THR A 248 -0.99 15.24 23.38
CA THR A 248 0.22 15.99 23.78
C THR A 248 0.47 17.17 22.85
N LEU A 249 0.25 16.97 21.55
CA LEU A 249 0.34 18.02 20.52
C LEU A 249 -0.71 19.10 20.75
N GLY A 250 -1.95 18.72 21.08
CA GLY A 250 -3.02 19.66 21.40
C GLY A 250 -2.71 20.50 22.64
N TYR A 251 -2.21 19.85 23.69
CA TYR A 251 -1.74 20.53 24.90
C TYR A 251 -0.62 21.53 24.58
N MET A 252 0.39 21.14 23.79
CA MET A 252 1.48 22.02 23.36
C MET A 252 1.00 23.15 22.44
N THR A 253 0.03 22.87 21.56
CA THR A 253 -0.57 23.86 20.66
C THR A 253 -1.39 24.89 21.43
N SER A 254 -1.99 24.52 22.56
CA SER A 254 -2.73 25.47 23.41
C SER A 254 -1.83 26.59 23.96
N PHE A 255 -0.57 26.29 24.29
CA PHE A 255 0.41 27.31 24.67
C PHE A 255 0.74 28.29 23.54
N ILE A 256 0.69 27.85 22.27
CA ILE A 256 0.88 28.74 21.13
C ILE A 256 -0.28 29.73 21.03
N TRP A 257 -1.50 29.27 21.31
CA TRP A 257 -2.71 30.09 21.27
C TRP A 257 -2.82 31.09 22.42
N MET A 258 -2.41 30.67 23.62
CA MET A 258 -2.54 31.46 24.86
C MET A 258 -1.37 32.43 25.10
N ALA A 259 -0.22 32.21 24.46
CA ALA A 259 0.97 33.02 24.72
C ALA A 259 0.92 34.38 24.00
N GLU A 260 1.24 35.45 24.73
CA GLU A 260 1.49 36.77 24.14
C GLU A 260 2.74 36.79 23.25
N ALA A 261 3.76 36.00 23.61
CA ALA A 261 4.98 35.81 22.84
C ALA A 261 5.33 34.33 22.70
N ILE A 262 5.33 33.82 21.47
CA ILE A 262 5.53 32.40 21.18
C ILE A 262 7.00 32.03 21.37
N LYS A 263 7.28 31.13 22.31
CA LYS A 263 8.64 30.59 22.51
C LYS A 263 8.98 29.62 21.38
N ARG A 264 10.13 29.84 20.72
CA ARG A 264 10.60 28.98 19.62
C ARG A 264 10.78 27.50 20.02
N SER A 265 11.03 27.21 21.29
CA SER A 265 11.10 25.84 21.80
C SER A 265 9.75 25.11 21.73
N VAL A 266 8.63 25.79 21.99
CA VAL A 266 7.29 25.20 21.91
C VAL A 266 6.96 24.83 20.47
N LEU A 267 7.33 25.69 19.51
CA LEU A 267 7.14 25.41 18.09
C LEU A 267 7.95 24.19 17.62
N TRP A 268 9.19 24.03 18.08
CA TRP A 268 9.99 22.83 17.79
C TRP A 268 9.39 21.56 18.41
N VAL A 269 8.89 21.62 19.64
CA VAL A 269 8.19 20.48 20.26
C VAL A 269 6.95 20.10 19.45
N CYS A 270 6.14 21.07 19.04
CA CYS A 270 4.98 20.83 18.18
C CYS A 270 5.37 20.23 16.83
N PHE A 271 6.44 20.73 16.23
CA PHE A 271 6.96 20.21 14.97
C PHE A 271 7.42 18.75 15.10
N CYS A 272 8.13 18.41 16.18
CA CYS A 272 8.59 17.04 16.43
C CYS A 272 7.44 16.08 16.73
N LEU A 273 6.45 16.50 17.51
CA LEU A 273 5.25 15.70 17.77
C LEU A 273 4.43 15.47 16.48
N GLY A 274 4.23 16.51 15.66
CA GLY A 274 3.59 16.38 14.35
C GLY A 274 4.37 15.47 13.40
N ALA A 275 5.71 15.54 13.40
CA ALA A 275 6.55 14.62 12.65
C ALA A 275 6.46 13.19 13.21
N GLY A 276 6.31 13.03 14.53
CA GLY A 276 6.03 11.74 15.17
C GLY A 276 4.75 11.09 14.64
N LEU A 277 3.69 11.86 14.38
CA LEU A 277 2.48 11.33 13.73
C LEU A 277 2.77 10.81 12.32
N LEU A 278 3.59 11.49 11.51
CA LEU A 278 4.01 10.96 10.20
C LEU A 278 4.85 9.69 10.34
N LEU A 279 5.70 9.61 11.36
CA LEU A 279 6.50 8.42 11.62
C LEU A 279 5.60 7.21 11.92
N THR A 280 4.58 7.37 12.77
CA THR A 280 3.60 6.28 13.00
C THR A 280 2.87 5.85 11.72
N LYS A 281 2.70 6.75 10.76
CA LYS A 281 2.10 6.42 9.46
C LYS A 281 3.05 5.61 8.58
N ALA A 282 4.35 5.92 8.61
CA ALA A 282 5.36 5.14 7.90
C ALA A 282 5.50 3.71 8.45
N PHE A 283 5.29 3.52 9.76
CA PHE A 283 5.23 2.18 10.38
C PHE A 283 4.01 1.35 9.96
N THR A 284 2.94 1.99 9.47
CA THR A 284 1.70 1.33 9.02
C THR A 284 1.54 1.36 7.51
N SER A 285 2.61 1.64 6.76
CA SER A 285 2.62 1.63 5.30
C SER A 285 3.26 0.35 4.75
N HIS A 286 3.14 0.12 3.44
CA HIS A 286 3.82 -0.98 2.74
C HIS A 286 5.35 -0.96 2.88
N ALA A 287 5.92 0.17 3.35
CA ALA A 287 7.33 0.25 3.65
C ALA A 287 7.73 -0.65 4.83
N ALA A 288 6.82 -0.89 5.78
CA ALA A 288 7.11 -1.69 6.97
C ALA A 288 7.27 -3.19 6.67
N THR A 289 6.78 -3.67 5.54
CA THR A 289 6.72 -5.10 5.22
C THR A 289 7.87 -5.59 4.34
N GLN A 290 8.89 -4.75 4.13
CA GLN A 290 10.04 -5.03 3.27
C GLN A 290 11.17 -5.76 4.01
N ILE A 291 12.08 -6.40 3.28
CA ILE A 291 13.23 -7.17 3.84
C ILE A 291 14.08 -6.32 4.80
N ASN A 292 14.22 -5.02 4.54
CA ASN A 292 14.88 -4.07 5.44
C ASN A 292 13.90 -2.96 5.89
N PRO A 293 13.04 -3.23 6.90
CA PRO A 293 11.99 -2.32 7.31
C PRO A 293 12.50 -0.96 7.77
N LEU A 294 13.66 -0.93 8.43
CA LEU A 294 14.21 0.32 8.97
C LEU A 294 14.53 1.33 7.87
N LEU A 295 15.19 0.87 6.80
CA LEU A 295 15.55 1.74 5.68
C LEU A 295 14.30 2.22 4.94
N THR A 296 13.35 1.33 4.66
CA THR A 296 12.15 1.64 3.90
C THR A 296 11.21 2.56 4.66
N ILE A 297 10.99 2.34 5.96
CA ILE A 297 10.22 3.23 6.83
C ILE A 297 10.89 4.61 6.92
N SER A 298 12.23 4.64 7.03
CA SER A 298 12.96 5.91 7.05
C SER A 298 12.75 6.70 5.76
N MET A 299 12.80 6.04 4.60
CA MET A 299 12.58 6.69 3.31
C MET A 299 11.14 7.19 3.16
N ASP A 300 10.14 6.40 3.58
CA ASP A 300 8.73 6.81 3.56
C ASP A 300 8.48 7.99 4.50
N PHE A 301 9.01 7.95 5.73
CA PHE A 301 8.95 9.05 6.69
C PHE A 301 9.58 10.34 6.12
N ILE A 302 10.78 10.25 5.54
CA ILE A 302 11.46 11.39 4.92
C ILE A 302 10.64 11.95 3.75
N HIS A 303 10.04 11.08 2.93
CA HIS A 303 9.17 11.47 1.82
C HIS A 303 7.95 12.26 2.33
N LEU A 304 7.23 11.71 3.31
CA LEU A 304 6.04 12.34 3.90
C LEU A 304 6.37 13.67 4.59
N LEU A 305 7.48 13.73 5.32
CA LEU A 305 7.92 14.95 6.00
C LEU A 305 8.30 16.03 4.98
N ALA A 306 9.04 15.68 3.93
CA ALA A 306 9.43 16.62 2.88
C ALA A 306 8.21 17.15 2.11
N ALA A 307 7.26 16.27 1.76
CA ALA A 307 6.01 16.65 1.11
C ALA A 307 5.18 17.60 2.00
N SER A 308 5.09 17.27 3.30
CA SER A 308 4.36 18.07 4.28
C SER A 308 4.92 19.49 4.42
N ILE A 309 6.26 19.61 4.54
CA ILE A 309 6.93 20.90 4.63
C ILE A 309 6.72 21.71 3.34
N TRP A 310 6.84 21.08 2.16
CA TRP A 310 6.70 21.79 0.89
C TRP A 310 5.27 22.30 0.68
N ILE A 311 4.27 21.43 0.75
CA ILE A 311 2.87 21.80 0.52
C ILE A 311 2.40 22.81 1.56
N GLY A 312 2.67 22.60 2.84
CA GLY A 312 2.27 23.57 3.88
C GLY A 312 3.00 24.91 3.76
N SER A 313 4.25 24.94 3.27
CA SER A 313 4.94 26.20 2.97
C SER A 313 4.32 26.94 1.78
N LEU A 314 3.86 26.22 0.73
CA LEU A 314 3.11 26.83 -0.37
C LEU A 314 1.80 27.45 0.12
N ILE A 315 1.09 26.78 1.03
CA ILE A 315 -0.10 27.34 1.69
C ILE A 315 0.28 28.60 2.48
N GLY A 316 1.39 28.58 3.22
CA GLY A 316 1.94 29.75 3.90
C GLY A 316 2.18 30.93 2.96
N PHE A 317 2.77 30.69 1.77
CA PHE A 317 2.92 31.71 0.74
C PHE A 317 1.58 32.22 0.22
N VAL A 318 0.61 31.34 -0.05
CA VAL A 318 -0.73 31.72 -0.52
C VAL A 318 -1.44 32.61 0.49
N VAL A 319 -1.37 32.29 1.78
CA VAL A 319 -1.93 33.11 2.88
C VAL A 319 -1.29 34.50 2.93
N LEU A 320 0.00 34.62 2.63
CA LEU A 320 0.75 35.88 2.63
C LEU A 320 0.81 36.61 1.29
N LEU A 321 0.20 36.08 0.22
CA LEU A 321 0.12 36.75 -1.08
C LEU A 321 -0.36 38.21 -1.02
N PRO A 322 -1.31 38.60 -0.14
CA PRO A 322 -1.74 39.99 -0.04
C PRO A 322 -0.61 40.98 0.33
N LEU A 323 0.43 40.54 1.05
CA LEU A 323 1.57 41.38 1.42
C LEU A 323 2.34 41.89 0.19
N ARG A 324 2.26 41.18 -0.94
CA ARG A 324 2.88 41.62 -2.20
C ARG A 324 2.33 42.96 -2.72
N LYS A 325 1.10 43.33 -2.32
CA LYS A 325 0.44 44.55 -2.82
C LYS A 325 0.96 45.83 -2.18
N ASN A 326 1.53 45.76 -0.97
CA ASN A 326 2.05 46.93 -0.26
C ASN A 326 3.57 47.03 -0.47
N THR A 327 4.04 48.19 -0.90
CA THR A 327 5.45 48.49 -1.24
C THR A 327 6.43 48.11 -0.12
N GLU A 328 6.07 48.37 1.15
CA GLU A 328 6.94 48.08 2.31
C GLU A 328 7.04 46.59 2.62
N THR A 329 5.93 45.84 2.47
CA THR A 329 5.89 44.41 2.81
C THR A 329 6.27 43.50 1.64
N LYS A 330 6.29 44.06 0.43
CA LYS A 330 6.70 43.39 -0.81
C LYS A 330 8.13 42.87 -0.74
N GLU A 331 9.07 43.62 -0.17
CA GLU A 331 10.46 43.19 -0.05
C GLU A 331 10.62 41.97 0.86
N TYR A 332 9.91 41.97 2.00
CA TYR A 332 9.86 40.81 2.90
C TYR A 332 9.28 39.57 2.22
N PHE A 333 8.29 39.74 1.33
CA PHE A 333 7.75 38.63 0.54
C PHE A 333 8.81 37.98 -0.37
N PHE A 334 9.62 38.78 -1.08
CA PHE A 334 10.72 38.24 -1.88
C PHE A 334 11.85 37.65 -1.03
N LEU A 335 12.10 38.19 0.16
CA LEU A 335 13.04 37.59 1.11
C LEU A 335 12.57 36.20 1.56
N MET A 336 11.28 36.01 1.82
CA MET A 336 10.70 34.71 2.14
C MET A 336 10.86 33.72 0.98
N ILE A 337 10.60 34.15 -0.26
CA ILE A 337 10.83 33.31 -1.45
C ILE A 337 12.30 32.87 -1.51
N LYS A 338 13.25 33.80 -1.38
CA LYS A 338 14.69 33.50 -1.43
C LYS A 338 15.11 32.50 -0.35
N ARG A 339 14.61 32.66 0.88
CA ARG A 339 14.86 31.73 1.99
C ARG A 339 14.30 30.35 1.68
N PHE A 340 13.07 30.29 1.19
CA PHE A 340 12.43 29.02 0.86
C PHE A 340 13.04 28.35 -0.37
N SER A 341 13.55 29.08 -1.37
CA SER A 341 14.15 28.47 -2.56
C SER A 341 15.30 27.52 -2.23
N ASN A 342 16.13 27.84 -1.23
CA ASN A 342 17.20 26.93 -0.78
C ASN A 342 16.64 25.65 -0.17
N TRP A 343 15.61 25.78 0.68
CA TRP A 343 14.91 24.62 1.24
C TRP A 343 14.16 23.83 0.19
N GLY A 344 13.54 24.49 -0.78
CA GLY A 344 12.81 23.88 -1.89
C GLY A 344 13.69 22.94 -2.70
N ILE A 345 14.94 23.32 -3.00
CA ILE A 345 15.90 22.44 -3.68
C ILE A 345 16.16 21.18 -2.85
N THR A 346 16.42 21.33 -1.55
CA THR A 346 16.63 20.17 -0.65
C THR A 346 15.40 19.28 -0.57
N LEU A 347 14.20 19.85 -0.44
CA LEU A 347 12.94 19.11 -0.37
C LEU A 347 12.66 18.36 -1.68
N VAL A 348 12.88 18.99 -2.83
CA VAL A 348 12.75 18.36 -4.16
C VAL A 348 13.72 17.19 -4.31
N LEU A 349 14.99 17.36 -3.91
CA LEU A 349 15.97 16.29 -3.96
C LEU A 349 15.56 15.12 -3.07
N LEU A 350 15.14 15.38 -1.82
CA LEU A 350 14.66 14.35 -0.91
C LEU A 350 13.46 13.60 -1.48
N LEU A 351 12.45 14.31 -2.00
CA LEU A 351 11.26 13.70 -2.60
C LEU A 351 11.57 12.87 -3.84
N THR A 352 12.51 13.34 -4.67
CA THR A 352 12.92 12.62 -5.88
C THR A 352 13.67 11.35 -5.51
N LEU A 353 14.65 11.43 -4.61
CA LEU A 353 15.45 10.28 -4.20
C LEU A 353 14.60 9.23 -3.47
N THR A 354 13.79 9.65 -2.50
CA THR A 354 12.88 8.73 -1.77
C THR A 354 11.80 8.17 -2.69
N GLY A 355 11.26 8.96 -3.62
CA GLY A 355 10.26 8.51 -4.58
C GLY A 355 10.81 7.49 -5.59
N VAL A 356 12.02 7.71 -6.11
CA VAL A 356 12.72 6.74 -6.98
C VAL A 356 13.01 5.46 -6.20
N PHE A 357 13.49 5.57 -4.97
CA PHE A 357 13.72 4.41 -4.10
C PHE A 357 12.43 3.58 -3.90
N SER A 358 11.32 4.21 -3.52
CA SER A 358 10.04 3.52 -3.37
C SER A 358 9.52 2.94 -4.69
N SER A 359 9.72 3.62 -5.81
CA SER A 359 9.31 3.11 -7.13
C SER A 359 10.07 1.84 -7.51
N LEU A 360 11.38 1.78 -7.25
CA LEU A 360 12.20 0.61 -7.54
C LEU A 360 11.84 -0.59 -6.67
N LEU A 361 11.33 -0.33 -5.46
CA LEU A 361 10.86 -1.38 -4.56
C LEU A 361 9.49 -1.95 -4.96
N HIS A 362 8.59 -1.13 -5.51
CA HIS A 362 7.21 -1.57 -5.77
C HIS A 362 6.92 -1.87 -7.24
N VAL A 363 7.77 -1.45 -8.18
CA VAL A 363 7.60 -1.63 -9.63
C VAL A 363 8.78 -2.43 -10.19
N PRO A 364 8.62 -3.75 -10.39
CA PRO A 364 9.73 -4.63 -10.76
C PRO A 364 10.24 -4.41 -12.20
N ASN A 365 9.37 -3.98 -13.14
CA ASN A 365 9.73 -3.80 -14.53
C ASN A 365 8.89 -2.71 -15.23
N ALA A 366 9.29 -2.31 -16.44
CA ALA A 366 8.62 -1.22 -17.17
C ALA A 366 7.20 -1.59 -17.64
N SER A 367 6.91 -2.87 -17.89
CA SER A 367 5.58 -3.33 -18.27
C SER A 367 4.56 -3.16 -17.13
N THR A 368 4.95 -3.46 -15.89
CA THR A 368 4.04 -3.31 -14.75
C THR A 368 3.68 -1.85 -14.50
N LEU A 369 4.54 -0.89 -14.87
CA LEU A 369 4.25 0.53 -14.77
C LEU A 369 3.06 0.97 -15.66
N ILE A 370 2.82 0.29 -16.77
CA ILE A 370 1.78 0.69 -17.76
C ILE A 370 0.54 -0.19 -17.63
N GLN A 371 0.72 -1.48 -17.32
CA GLN A 371 -0.37 -2.46 -17.31
C GLN A 371 -1.14 -2.47 -15.98
N THR A 372 -0.43 -2.30 -14.85
CA THR A 372 -1.04 -2.36 -13.52
C THR A 372 -1.71 -1.04 -13.14
N ASP A 373 -2.76 -1.09 -12.33
CA ASP A 373 -3.43 0.12 -11.86
C ASP A 373 -2.53 0.94 -10.92
N TYR A 374 -1.74 0.27 -10.08
CA TYR A 374 -0.69 0.91 -9.28
C TYR A 374 0.28 1.69 -10.17
N GLY A 375 0.77 1.07 -11.25
CA GLY A 375 1.69 1.70 -12.20
C GLY A 375 1.10 2.91 -12.90
N LYS A 376 -0.17 2.84 -13.35
CA LYS A 376 -0.87 3.96 -14.00
C LYS A 376 -1.05 5.15 -13.04
N VAL A 377 -1.43 4.88 -11.80
CA VAL A 377 -1.61 5.92 -10.77
C VAL A 377 -0.26 6.53 -10.37
N LEU A 378 0.79 5.72 -10.23
CA LEU A 378 2.16 6.19 -9.98
C LEU A 378 2.66 7.06 -11.14
N SER A 379 2.48 6.63 -12.38
CA SER A 379 2.85 7.40 -13.58
C SER A 379 2.17 8.76 -13.60
N SER A 380 0.88 8.81 -13.26
CA SER A 380 0.13 10.06 -13.13
C SER A 380 0.72 10.98 -12.05
N LYS A 381 1.10 10.42 -10.90
CA LYS A 381 1.78 11.15 -9.81
C LYS A 381 3.12 11.72 -10.27
N VAL A 382 3.92 10.94 -11.00
CA VAL A 382 5.23 11.37 -11.53
C VAL A 382 5.06 12.50 -12.56
N ILE A 383 4.11 12.38 -13.49
CA ILE A 383 3.84 13.43 -14.49
C ILE A 383 3.46 14.74 -13.80
N LEU A 384 2.54 14.69 -12.83
CA LEU A 384 2.14 15.87 -12.07
C LEU A 384 3.30 16.47 -11.27
N PHE A 385 4.14 15.63 -10.68
CA PHE A 385 5.35 16.07 -9.98
C PHE A 385 6.33 16.79 -10.92
N LEU A 386 6.58 16.24 -12.12
CA LEU A 386 7.43 16.88 -13.13
C LEU A 386 6.85 18.22 -13.61
N LEU A 387 5.53 18.32 -13.78
CA LEU A 387 4.85 19.57 -14.10
C LEU A 387 5.02 20.61 -12.96
N MET A 388 4.89 20.17 -11.71
CA MET A 388 5.13 21.02 -10.55
C MET A 388 6.59 21.50 -10.47
N LEU A 389 7.56 20.64 -10.78
CA LEU A 389 8.97 21.02 -10.88
C LEU A 389 9.25 22.02 -12.00
N LEU A 390 8.60 21.85 -13.15
CA LEU A 390 8.71 22.79 -14.27
C LEU A 390 8.20 24.17 -13.87
N LEU A 391 7.04 24.25 -13.21
CA LEU A 391 6.49 25.50 -12.69
C LEU A 391 7.42 26.15 -11.66
N ALA A 392 7.93 25.36 -10.71
CA ALA A 392 8.86 25.82 -9.69
C ALA A 392 10.18 26.33 -10.30
N ALA A 393 10.73 25.64 -11.30
CA ALA A 393 11.93 26.04 -12.01
C ALA A 393 11.72 27.34 -12.81
N VAL A 394 10.60 27.46 -13.52
CA VAL A 394 10.22 28.70 -14.22
C VAL A 394 10.09 29.86 -13.23
N ASN A 395 9.48 29.65 -12.07
CA ASN A 395 9.39 30.65 -11.02
C ASN A 395 10.74 31.03 -10.43
N PHE A 396 11.63 30.05 -10.23
CA PHE A 396 12.97 30.29 -9.71
C PHE A 396 13.80 31.15 -10.69
N ILE A 397 13.73 30.86 -11.99
CA ILE A 397 14.42 31.62 -13.04
C ILE A 397 13.81 33.02 -13.20
N LYS A 398 12.48 33.13 -13.26
CA LYS A 398 11.79 34.42 -13.34
C LYS A 398 12.03 35.28 -12.11
N GLY A 399 12.00 34.70 -10.92
CA GLY A 399 12.28 35.39 -9.66
C GLY A 399 13.71 35.96 -9.57
N LYS A 400 14.67 35.37 -10.30
CA LYS A 400 16.03 35.94 -10.47
C LYS A 400 16.09 37.09 -11.46
N ARG A 401 15.23 37.11 -12.50
CA ARG A 401 15.29 38.07 -13.63
C ARG A 401 14.33 39.26 -13.50
N ASP A 402 13.11 39.05 -13.01
CA ASP A 402 12.08 40.09 -12.87
C ASP A 402 11.21 39.81 -11.64
N LYS A 403 11.21 40.74 -10.68
CA LYS A 403 10.50 40.59 -9.40
C LYS A 403 8.98 40.72 -9.55
N ASN A 404 8.41 41.10 -10.69
CA ASN A 404 7.04 41.67 -10.67
C ASN A 404 5.92 40.88 -11.39
N LYS A 405 6.18 40.02 -12.38
CA LYS A 405 5.10 39.42 -13.21
C LYS A 405 4.97 37.89 -13.07
N GLY A 406 3.74 37.41 -12.86
CA GLY A 406 3.36 35.99 -13.03
C GLY A 406 3.35 35.09 -11.77
N LEU A 407 3.96 35.51 -10.66
CA LEU A 407 4.17 34.65 -9.48
C LEU A 407 2.88 34.12 -8.80
N LYS A 408 1.77 34.87 -8.88
CA LYS A 408 0.50 34.49 -8.22
C LYS A 408 -0.14 33.28 -8.89
N VAL A 409 -0.23 33.28 -10.22
CA VAL A 409 -0.85 32.20 -11.00
C VAL A 409 -0.04 30.92 -10.83
N SER A 410 1.28 31.03 -10.81
CA SER A 410 2.14 29.87 -10.65
C SER A 410 2.13 29.30 -9.22
N LEU A 411 2.06 30.12 -8.16
CA LEU A 411 1.93 29.61 -6.79
C LEU A 411 0.61 28.86 -6.57
N TRP A 412 -0.50 29.39 -7.10
CA TRP A 412 -1.78 28.68 -7.06
C TRP A 412 -1.75 27.41 -7.90
N GLY A 413 -1.12 27.43 -9.08
CA GLY A 413 -0.93 26.24 -9.91
C GLY A 413 -0.11 25.15 -9.22
N GLU A 414 1.02 25.50 -8.61
CA GLU A 414 1.86 24.58 -7.83
C GLU A 414 1.08 23.99 -6.65
N LEU A 415 0.35 24.81 -5.90
CA LEU A 415 -0.46 24.32 -4.78
C LEU A 415 -1.57 23.38 -5.27
N SER A 416 -2.32 23.74 -6.31
CA SER A 416 -3.38 22.90 -6.87
C SER A 416 -2.86 21.55 -7.33
N ILE A 417 -1.72 21.52 -8.04
CA ILE A 417 -1.09 20.25 -8.45
C ILE A 417 -0.66 19.45 -7.22
N GLY A 418 -0.04 20.09 -6.23
CA GLY A 418 0.34 19.44 -4.96
C GLY A 418 -0.85 18.81 -4.23
N LEU A 419 -2.01 19.49 -4.19
CA LEU A 419 -3.23 18.96 -3.59
C LEU A 419 -3.78 17.75 -4.35
N VAL A 420 -3.73 17.76 -5.69
CA VAL A 420 -4.11 16.63 -6.53
C VAL A 420 -3.16 15.45 -6.33
N ILE A 421 -1.85 15.71 -6.22
CA ILE A 421 -0.84 14.68 -5.90
C ILE A 421 -1.15 14.01 -4.55
N LEU A 422 -1.64 14.75 -3.55
CA LEU A 422 -2.05 14.15 -2.28
C LEU A 422 -3.25 13.21 -2.45
N VAL A 423 -4.28 13.59 -3.24
CA VAL A 423 -5.43 12.71 -3.52
C VAL A 423 -4.95 11.43 -4.24
N ILE A 424 -4.13 11.58 -5.27
CA ILE A 424 -3.54 10.45 -6.01
C ILE A 424 -2.70 9.57 -5.08
N SER A 425 -1.99 10.16 -4.12
CA SER A 425 -1.21 9.41 -3.13
C SER A 425 -2.10 8.59 -2.19
N VAL A 426 -3.31 9.07 -1.86
CA VAL A 426 -4.29 8.26 -1.11
C VAL A 426 -4.74 7.06 -1.93
N VAL A 427 -5.07 7.25 -3.21
CA VAL A 427 -5.46 6.13 -4.09
C VAL A 427 -4.30 5.13 -4.22
N LEU A 428 -3.09 5.61 -4.51
CA LEU A 428 -1.91 4.77 -4.70
C LEU A 428 -1.56 3.92 -3.48
N THR A 429 -1.70 4.48 -2.27
CA THR A 429 -1.41 3.77 -1.01
C THR A 429 -2.49 2.78 -0.58
N ASN A 430 -3.53 2.59 -1.39
CA ASN A 430 -4.62 1.64 -1.15
C ASN A 430 -4.83 0.70 -2.35
N LEU A 431 -4.00 0.81 -3.39
CA LEU A 431 -3.94 -0.15 -4.47
C LEU A 431 -2.91 -1.23 -4.10
N PRO A 432 -3.15 -2.50 -4.45
CA PRO A 432 -2.12 -3.52 -4.41
C PRO A 432 -0.88 -3.03 -5.16
N THR A 433 0.29 -3.24 -4.58
CA THR A 433 1.53 -2.81 -5.25
C THR A 433 1.72 -3.54 -6.57
N ALA A 434 2.49 -2.99 -7.50
CA ALA A 434 2.76 -3.67 -8.78
C ALA A 434 3.59 -4.97 -8.60
N MET A 435 4.15 -5.23 -7.42
CA MET A 435 4.67 -6.55 -7.05
C MET A 435 3.57 -7.52 -6.61
N GLN A 436 2.57 -7.06 -5.86
CA GLN A 436 1.44 -7.88 -5.41
C GLN A 436 0.45 -8.18 -6.53
N SER A 437 0.39 -7.34 -7.56
CA SER A 437 -0.40 -7.59 -8.77
C SER A 437 0.36 -7.11 -10.00
N PRO A 438 1.31 -7.92 -10.52
CA PRO A 438 2.17 -7.54 -11.64
C PRO A 438 1.42 -7.41 -12.98
N GLY A 439 0.18 -7.91 -13.03
CA GLY A 439 -0.62 -7.95 -14.25
C GLY A 439 -0.22 -9.12 -15.16
N PRO A 440 -0.93 -9.28 -16.29
CA PRO A 440 -0.79 -10.46 -17.14
C PRO A 440 0.65 -10.70 -17.59
N PHE A 441 1.12 -11.93 -17.45
CA PHE A 441 2.41 -12.35 -17.96
C PHE A 441 2.28 -12.73 -19.43
N LYS A 442 3.22 -12.28 -20.26
CA LYS A 442 3.34 -12.72 -21.65
C LYS A 442 4.77 -12.57 -22.14
N GLU A 443 5.39 -13.67 -22.52
CA GLU A 443 6.75 -13.70 -23.04
C GLU A 443 6.83 -14.60 -24.27
N THR A 444 7.60 -14.19 -25.28
CA THR A 444 7.87 -14.98 -26.48
C THR A 444 9.36 -15.28 -26.55
N LYS A 445 9.73 -16.57 -26.60
CA LYS A 445 11.10 -17.04 -26.83
C LYS A 445 11.24 -17.66 -28.20
N THR A 446 12.36 -17.37 -28.86
CA THR A 446 12.74 -18.00 -30.13
C THR A 446 13.83 -19.03 -29.86
N LEU A 447 13.56 -20.29 -30.18
CA LEU A 447 14.45 -21.42 -29.95
C LEU A 447 15.55 -21.51 -31.02
N ILE A 448 16.55 -22.37 -30.79
CA ILE A 448 17.70 -22.59 -31.69
C ILE A 448 17.25 -23.01 -33.10
N HIS A 449 16.14 -23.75 -33.20
CA HIS A 449 15.53 -24.11 -34.47
C HIS A 449 14.54 -23.07 -35.01
N GLY A 450 14.60 -21.81 -34.55
CA GLY A 450 13.78 -20.68 -35.00
C GLY A 450 12.26 -20.82 -34.75
N ASN A 451 11.83 -21.88 -34.07
CA ASN A 451 10.46 -22.01 -33.55
C ASN A 451 10.25 -20.97 -32.44
N GLN A 452 9.05 -20.41 -32.38
CA GLN A 452 8.66 -19.46 -31.35
C GLN A 452 7.65 -20.10 -30.40
N VAL A 453 7.95 -20.02 -29.12
CA VAL A 453 7.05 -20.40 -28.04
C VAL A 453 6.66 -19.12 -27.32
N THR A 454 5.36 -18.86 -27.24
CA THR A 454 4.81 -17.76 -26.44
C THR A 454 4.01 -18.35 -25.30
N LEU A 455 4.37 -18.01 -24.07
CA LEU A 455 3.62 -18.34 -22.88
C LEU A 455 2.93 -17.06 -22.37
N SER A 456 1.66 -17.17 -22.01
CA SER A 456 0.96 -16.14 -21.25
C SER A 456 0.21 -16.72 -20.06
N ALA A 457 0.18 -15.97 -18.97
CA ALA A 457 -0.59 -16.28 -17.77
C ALA A 457 -1.43 -15.05 -17.38
N THR A 458 -2.74 -15.21 -17.23
CA THR A 458 -3.67 -14.11 -16.92
C THR A 458 -4.61 -14.54 -15.79
N PRO A 459 -4.78 -13.73 -14.71
CA PRO A 459 -4.24 -12.38 -14.50
C PRO A 459 -2.84 -12.33 -13.86
N ASN A 460 -2.16 -13.47 -13.68
CA ASN A 460 -0.83 -13.64 -13.07
C ASN A 460 -0.81 -13.28 -11.56
N ILE A 461 -1.67 -13.98 -10.82
CA ILE A 461 -1.84 -13.82 -9.36
C ILE A 461 -1.82 -15.20 -8.68
N VAL A 462 -1.65 -15.23 -7.36
CA VAL A 462 -1.97 -16.41 -6.56
C VAL A 462 -3.45 -16.72 -6.72
N GLY A 463 -3.76 -17.93 -7.16
CA GLY A 463 -5.12 -18.33 -7.47
C GLY A 463 -5.29 -18.77 -8.93
N GLU A 464 -6.52 -18.63 -9.42
CA GLU A 464 -6.90 -19.16 -10.73
C GLU A 464 -6.31 -18.30 -11.85
N ASN A 465 -5.62 -18.96 -12.78
CA ASN A 465 -5.04 -18.32 -13.96
C ASN A 465 -5.38 -19.10 -15.22
N LEU A 466 -5.54 -18.38 -16.32
CA LEU A 466 -5.53 -18.92 -17.67
C LEU A 466 -4.10 -18.91 -18.20
N PHE A 467 -3.58 -20.10 -18.50
CA PHE A 467 -2.30 -20.32 -19.14
C PHE A 467 -2.52 -20.62 -20.61
N GLU A 468 -1.94 -19.81 -21.49
CA GLU A 468 -1.99 -20.03 -22.94
C GLU A 468 -0.58 -20.21 -23.49
N VAL A 469 -0.39 -21.25 -24.30
CA VAL A 469 0.84 -21.46 -25.07
C VAL A 469 0.53 -21.36 -26.55
N SER A 470 1.28 -20.51 -27.26
CA SER A 470 1.24 -20.41 -28.72
C SER A 470 2.56 -20.86 -29.33
N LEU A 471 2.46 -21.77 -30.30
CA LEU A 471 3.58 -22.39 -31.00
C LEU A 471 3.58 -21.98 -32.47
N LYS A 472 4.69 -21.39 -32.92
CA LYS A 472 4.90 -21.00 -34.31
C LYS A 472 6.22 -21.53 -34.86
N ASP A 473 6.22 -21.92 -36.13
CA ASP A 473 7.42 -22.29 -36.88
C ASP A 473 8.27 -21.06 -37.25
N ARG A 474 9.42 -21.30 -37.88
CA ARG A 474 10.33 -20.25 -38.38
C ARG A 474 9.68 -19.24 -39.33
N GLN A 475 8.58 -19.62 -39.99
CA GLN A 475 7.85 -18.79 -40.95
C GLN A 475 6.64 -18.12 -40.30
N GLY A 476 6.47 -18.24 -38.98
CA GLY A 476 5.37 -17.66 -38.21
C GLY A 476 4.05 -18.42 -38.32
N ARG A 477 4.05 -19.63 -38.91
CA ARG A 477 2.86 -20.48 -39.06
C ARG A 477 2.68 -21.36 -37.84
N ALA A 478 1.43 -21.69 -37.50
CA ALA A 478 1.13 -22.57 -36.39
C ALA A 478 1.72 -23.97 -36.57
N ILE A 479 2.40 -24.49 -35.54
CA ILE A 479 2.85 -25.89 -35.49
C ILE A 479 1.61 -26.78 -35.28
N LYS A 480 1.46 -27.84 -36.09
CA LYS A 480 0.21 -28.64 -36.17
C LYS A 480 0.36 -30.07 -35.66
N ASP A 481 1.59 -30.54 -35.60
CA ASP A 481 2.02 -31.91 -35.31
C ASP A 481 2.37 -32.10 -33.83
N VAL A 482 1.68 -31.40 -32.94
CA VAL A 482 1.80 -31.59 -31.49
C VAL A 482 0.94 -32.76 -31.06
N GLU A 483 1.54 -33.68 -30.31
CA GLU A 483 0.86 -34.81 -29.67
C GLU A 483 0.42 -34.43 -28.24
N GLN A 484 1.32 -33.87 -27.45
CA GLN A 484 1.05 -33.46 -26.08
C GLN A 484 1.85 -32.20 -25.71
N ILE A 485 1.29 -31.41 -24.79
CA ILE A 485 1.96 -30.26 -24.20
C ILE A 485 1.61 -30.20 -22.72
N HIS A 486 2.63 -30.06 -21.88
CA HIS A 486 2.45 -29.80 -20.46
C HIS A 486 3.31 -28.65 -19.98
N LEU A 487 2.83 -27.99 -18.94
CA LEU A 487 3.57 -26.99 -18.18
C LEU A 487 3.96 -27.60 -16.84
N THR A 488 5.22 -27.44 -16.45
CA THR A 488 5.70 -27.77 -15.12
C THR A 488 6.03 -26.46 -14.38
N PHE A 489 5.48 -26.29 -13.19
CA PHE A 489 5.62 -25.10 -12.36
C PHE A 489 6.55 -25.39 -11.18
N THR A 490 7.54 -24.53 -10.99
CA THR A 490 8.52 -24.64 -9.90
C THR A 490 8.67 -23.30 -9.18
N MET A 491 8.46 -23.28 -7.87
CA MET A 491 8.69 -22.10 -7.03
C MET A 491 10.19 -21.91 -6.78
N LEU A 492 10.74 -20.74 -7.11
CA LEU A 492 12.17 -20.46 -6.98
C LEU A 492 12.58 -19.93 -5.60
N ASP A 493 11.64 -19.31 -4.88
CA ASP A 493 11.94 -18.69 -3.58
C ASP A 493 11.84 -19.70 -2.41
N MET A 494 11.15 -20.83 -2.60
CA MET A 494 10.96 -21.89 -1.59
C MET A 494 10.70 -23.24 -2.27
N ASP A 495 11.27 -24.32 -1.71
CA ASP A 495 11.04 -25.68 -2.20
C ASP A 495 9.62 -26.16 -1.87
N MET A 496 8.78 -26.25 -2.90
CA MET A 496 7.37 -26.67 -2.84
C MET A 496 7.10 -27.94 -3.67
N GLY A 497 8.15 -28.52 -4.28
CA GLY A 497 7.99 -29.54 -5.33
C GLY A 497 7.60 -28.94 -6.69
N GLU A 498 7.26 -29.83 -7.62
CA GLU A 498 6.87 -29.49 -8.99
C GLU A 498 5.42 -29.89 -9.24
N GLU A 499 4.66 -29.01 -9.89
CA GLU A 499 3.30 -29.27 -10.33
C GLU A 499 3.25 -29.31 -11.85
N THR A 500 2.54 -30.26 -12.46
CA THR A 500 2.45 -30.39 -13.92
C THR A 500 0.98 -30.39 -14.37
N VAL A 501 0.68 -29.64 -15.43
CA VAL A 501 -0.65 -29.60 -16.07
C VAL A 501 -0.56 -29.83 -17.57
N ASP A 502 -1.47 -30.64 -18.10
CA ASP A 502 -1.65 -30.84 -19.53
C ASP A 502 -2.53 -29.74 -20.15
N LEU A 503 -2.10 -29.21 -21.30
CA LEU A 503 -2.85 -28.17 -21.99
C LEU A 503 -3.76 -28.76 -23.07
N LYS A 504 -4.97 -28.21 -23.16
CA LYS A 504 -5.96 -28.59 -24.18
C LYS A 504 -5.77 -27.74 -25.44
N LYS A 505 -5.87 -28.39 -26.61
CA LYS A 505 -5.81 -27.68 -27.90
C LYS A 505 -7.09 -26.87 -28.12
N VAL A 506 -6.95 -25.57 -28.32
CA VAL A 506 -8.06 -24.64 -28.59
C VAL A 506 -8.13 -24.29 -30.08
N ALA A 507 -6.95 -24.10 -30.68
CA ALA A 507 -6.80 -23.85 -32.11
C ALA A 507 -5.45 -24.41 -32.59
N GLU A 508 -5.23 -24.42 -33.91
CA GLU A 508 -3.93 -24.80 -34.45
C GLU A 508 -2.81 -23.90 -33.89
N GLY A 509 -1.81 -24.52 -33.26
CA GLY A 509 -0.70 -23.83 -32.60
C GLY A 509 -1.09 -23.02 -31.36
N LYS A 510 -2.26 -23.27 -30.74
CA LYS A 510 -2.70 -22.64 -29.49
C LYS A 510 -3.30 -23.66 -28.52
N TYR A 511 -2.80 -23.62 -27.29
CA TYR A 511 -3.14 -24.56 -26.24
C TYR A 511 -3.41 -23.78 -24.96
N GLU A 512 -4.36 -24.24 -24.16
CA GLU A 512 -4.73 -23.57 -22.91
C GLU A 512 -4.94 -24.56 -21.76
N ALA A 513 -4.64 -24.11 -20.55
CA ALA A 513 -5.04 -24.72 -19.31
C ALA A 513 -5.52 -23.62 -18.36
N GLN A 514 -6.59 -23.90 -17.63
CA GLN A 514 -7.10 -23.01 -16.58
C GLN A 514 -7.03 -23.76 -15.26
N GLY A 515 -6.48 -23.13 -14.24
CA GLY A 515 -6.28 -23.77 -12.95
C GLY A 515 -5.52 -22.91 -11.95
N LEU A 516 -5.35 -23.46 -10.75
CA LEU A 516 -4.76 -22.84 -9.57
C LEU A 516 -3.26 -23.14 -9.43
N HIS A 517 -2.51 -23.11 -10.52
CA HIS A 517 -1.10 -23.55 -10.53
C HIS A 517 -0.11 -22.56 -9.92
N PHE A 518 -0.59 -21.37 -9.56
CA PHE A 518 0.16 -20.39 -8.78
C PHE A 518 -0.37 -20.36 -7.35
N THR A 519 0.23 -21.17 -6.49
CA THR A 519 -0.19 -21.34 -5.08
C THR A 519 0.47 -20.34 -4.13
N MET A 520 1.53 -19.66 -4.58
CA MET A 520 2.29 -18.69 -3.80
C MET A 520 2.80 -17.54 -4.66
N ALA A 521 2.91 -16.36 -4.05
CA ALA A 521 3.50 -15.21 -4.70
C ALA A 521 5.03 -15.28 -4.71
N GLY A 522 5.63 -14.67 -5.71
CA GLY A 522 7.09 -14.63 -5.86
C GLY A 522 7.54 -15.16 -7.22
N HIS A 523 8.78 -15.65 -7.28
CA HIS A 523 9.40 -16.05 -8.53
C HIS A 523 9.11 -17.51 -8.87
N TRP A 524 8.56 -17.74 -10.05
CA TRP A 524 8.26 -19.05 -10.59
C TRP A 524 9.05 -19.31 -11.87
N ASP A 525 9.48 -20.55 -12.03
CA ASP A 525 9.95 -21.10 -13.29
C ASP A 525 8.82 -21.98 -13.88
N ILE A 526 8.52 -21.77 -15.15
CA ILE A 526 7.48 -22.51 -15.88
C ILE A 526 8.16 -23.18 -17.07
N HIS A 527 8.36 -24.48 -16.94
CA HIS A 527 8.92 -25.31 -18.00
C HIS A 527 7.80 -25.70 -18.98
N VAL A 528 7.95 -25.32 -20.24
CA VAL A 528 7.07 -25.74 -21.33
C VAL A 528 7.70 -26.92 -22.03
N HIS A 529 7.07 -28.08 -21.93
CA HIS A 529 7.43 -29.27 -22.68
C HIS A 529 6.39 -29.56 -23.75
N VAL A 530 6.83 -29.65 -25.01
CA VAL A 530 5.97 -30.00 -26.14
C VAL A 530 6.50 -31.27 -26.78
N LEU A 531 5.65 -32.29 -26.89
CA LEU A 531 5.94 -33.52 -27.62
C LEU A 531 5.23 -33.50 -28.97
N THR A 532 5.99 -33.66 -30.04
CA THR A 532 5.45 -33.76 -31.41
C THR A 532 5.05 -35.20 -31.75
N LYS A 533 4.24 -35.38 -32.80
CA LYS A 533 3.86 -36.68 -33.36
C LYS A 533 5.03 -37.47 -33.91
N SER A 534 6.12 -36.79 -34.27
CA SER A 534 7.39 -37.40 -34.65
C SER A 534 8.28 -37.75 -33.46
N LEU A 535 7.78 -37.59 -32.22
CA LEU A 535 8.50 -37.84 -30.97
C LEU A 535 9.71 -36.92 -30.75
N GLU A 536 9.73 -35.74 -31.37
CA GLU A 536 10.68 -34.67 -31.04
C GLU A 536 10.12 -33.81 -29.91
N SER A 537 10.97 -33.41 -28.95
CA SER A 537 10.61 -32.50 -27.87
C SER A 537 11.00 -31.05 -28.18
N ILE A 538 10.18 -30.12 -27.73
CA ILE A 538 10.48 -28.70 -27.72
C ILE A 538 10.33 -28.21 -26.28
N ASP A 539 11.46 -27.84 -25.69
CA ASP A 539 11.59 -27.52 -24.27
C ASP A 539 12.03 -26.06 -24.10
N THR A 540 11.37 -25.32 -23.23
CA THR A 540 11.81 -23.98 -22.84
C THR A 540 11.25 -23.57 -21.48
N ASP A 541 12.08 -22.88 -20.70
CA ASP A 541 11.68 -22.33 -19.41
C ASP A 541 11.24 -20.88 -19.55
N PHE A 542 10.32 -20.44 -18.70
CA PHE A 542 9.91 -19.04 -18.55
C PHE A 542 9.98 -18.66 -17.08
N ARG A 543 10.54 -17.48 -16.80
CA ARG A 543 10.57 -16.95 -15.43
C ARG A 543 9.52 -15.89 -15.25
N CYS A 544 8.60 -16.13 -14.33
CA CYS A 544 7.50 -15.22 -14.02
C CYS A 544 7.59 -14.74 -12.57
N LEU A 545 7.22 -13.47 -12.34
CA LEU A 545 6.90 -12.96 -11.01
C LEU A 545 5.38 -13.01 -10.85
N VAL A 546 4.91 -13.76 -9.86
CA VAL A 546 3.49 -13.96 -9.54
C VAL A 546 3.10 -13.06 -8.39
N GLY A 547 1.99 -12.34 -8.54
CA GLY A 547 1.46 -11.44 -7.51
C GLY A 547 0.70 -12.17 -6.40
N SER A 548 0.67 -11.61 -5.20
CA SER A 548 0.07 -12.20 -4.00
C SER A 548 -1.40 -11.86 -3.74
N GLN A 549 -2.11 -11.24 -4.71
CA GLN A 549 -3.38 -10.50 -4.52
C GLN A 549 -4.20 -10.83 -3.26
#